data_AF-A0A7C5H5U1-F1
#
_entry.id   AF-A0A7C5H5U1-F1
#
_cell.length_a   1.000
_cell.length_b   1.000
_cell.length_c   1.000
_cell.angle_alpha   90.00
_cell.angle_beta   90.00
_cell.angle_gamma   90.00
#
_symmetry.space_group_name_H-M   'P 1'
#
loop_
_entity.id
_entity.type
_entity.pdbx_description
1 polymer ?
#
loop_
_entity_poly.entity_id
_entity_poly.type
_entity_poly.pdbx_seq_one_letter_code
_entity_poly.pdbx_strand_id
1 'polypeptide(L)'
;RDGRREDFSREKLIAGIQKACQKRPISQDVIESMVDRIITRLADKYDREVPSTEIGKLVMDELRKLDEVAYVRFASVYRRFEEATDFVQEVKKLGARR
;
A
#
# COMPACT_ATOMS: atom_id res chain seq x y z
N ARG A 1 -12.81 7.72 -0.95
CA ARG A 1 -12.67 8.48 0.31
C ARG A 1 -13.89 9.37 0.44
N ASP A 2 -14.88 8.90 1.17
CA ASP A 2 -16.19 9.51 1.37
C ASP A 2 -16.35 10.11 2.78
N GLY A 3 -15.24 10.20 3.54
CA GLY A 3 -15.21 10.78 4.89
C GLY A 3 -15.82 9.89 5.97
N ARG A 4 -16.28 8.68 5.62
CA ARG A 4 -16.87 7.75 6.58
C ARG A 4 -15.80 7.16 7.50
N ARG A 5 -16.22 6.92 8.74
CA ARG A 5 -15.45 6.18 9.74
C ARG A 5 -15.78 4.71 9.62
N GLU A 6 -14.76 3.88 9.70
CA GLU A 6 -14.84 2.43 9.67
C GLU A 6 -13.83 1.90 10.67
N ASP A 7 -14.16 0.81 11.36
CA ASP A 7 -13.23 0.14 12.25
C ASP A 7 -12.00 -0.36 11.46
N PHE A 8 -10.83 -0.23 12.07
CA PHE A 8 -9.60 -0.75 11.49
C PHE A 8 -9.62 -2.28 11.52
N SER A 9 -9.54 -2.91 10.35
CA SER A 9 -9.38 -4.37 10.22
C SER A 9 -8.01 -4.71 9.65
N ARG A 10 -7.25 -5.51 10.40
CA ARG A 10 -5.97 -6.07 9.98
C ARG A 10 -6.16 -7.00 8.78
N GLU A 11 -7.21 -7.80 8.78
CA GLU A 11 -7.54 -8.76 7.73
C GLU A 11 -7.81 -8.03 6.41
N LYS A 12 -8.54 -6.91 6.45
CA LYS A 12 -8.80 -6.06 5.28
C LYS A 12 -7.51 -5.49 4.70
N LEU A 13 -6.58 -5.07 5.56
CA LEU A 13 -5.27 -4.57 5.13
C LEU A 13 -4.44 -5.67 4.47
N ILE A 14 -4.35 -6.85 5.10
CA ILE A 14 -3.69 -8.04 4.54
C ILE A 14 -4.26 -8.39 3.16
N ALA A 15 -5.58 -8.51 3.04
CA ALA A 15 -6.23 -8.87 1.79
C ALA A 15 -5.94 -7.86 0.66
N GLY A 16 -5.92 -6.57 0.98
CA GLY A 16 -5.57 -5.51 0.03
C GLY A 16 -4.12 -5.64 -0.48
N ILE A 17 -3.19 -5.93 0.42
CA ILE A 17 -1.77 -6.14 0.08
C ILE A 17 -1.59 -7.43 -0.72
N GLN A 18 -2.19 -8.54 -0.29
CA GLN A 18 -2.12 -9.83 -0.97
C GLN A 18 -2.58 -9.73 -2.42
N LYS A 19 -3.67 -8.98 -2.66
CA LYS A 19 -4.17 -8.73 -4.01
C LYS A 19 -3.15 -7.99 -4.88
N ALA A 20 -2.42 -7.02 -4.32
CA ALA A 20 -1.35 -6.33 -5.04
C ALA A 20 -0.16 -7.26 -5.33
N CYS A 21 0.16 -8.17 -4.41
CA CYS A 21 1.27 -9.12 -4.48
C CYS A 21 0.98 -10.38 -5.33
N GLN A 22 -0.19 -10.50 -5.95
CA GLN A 22 -0.59 -11.71 -6.66
C GLN A 22 0.41 -12.11 -7.77
N LYS A 23 0.83 -13.38 -7.82
CA LYS A 23 1.85 -13.89 -8.77
C LYS A 23 3.23 -13.23 -8.62
N ARG A 24 3.53 -12.62 -7.47
CA ARG A 24 4.88 -12.17 -7.11
C ARG A 24 5.51 -13.19 -6.14
N PRO A 25 6.84 -13.32 -6.12
CA PRO A 25 7.55 -14.21 -5.20
C PRO A 25 7.61 -13.60 -3.78
N ILE A 26 6.46 -13.33 -3.18
CA ILE A 26 6.32 -12.73 -1.85
C ILE A 26 5.55 -13.71 -0.98
N SER A 27 6.15 -14.18 0.11
CA SER A 27 5.49 -15.12 1.03
C SER A 27 4.43 -14.42 1.88
N GLN A 28 3.50 -15.21 2.42
CA GLN A 28 2.50 -14.71 3.35
C GLN A 28 3.15 -14.09 4.61
N ASP A 29 4.18 -14.72 5.16
CA ASP A 29 4.89 -14.21 6.35
C ASP A 29 5.50 -12.83 6.13
N VAL A 30 5.99 -12.55 4.91
CA VAL A 30 6.52 -11.23 4.55
C VAL A 30 5.40 -10.19 4.53
N ILE A 31 4.21 -10.55 4.04
CA ILE A 31 3.03 -9.68 4.05
C ILE A 31 2.58 -9.41 5.48
N GLU A 32 2.48 -10.44 6.32
CA GLU A 32 2.09 -10.30 7.73
C GLU A 32 3.08 -9.41 8.48
N SER A 33 4.38 -9.67 8.33
CA SER A 33 5.44 -8.84 8.92
C SER A 33 5.38 -7.39 8.45
N MET A 34 5.01 -7.16 7.18
CA MET A 34 4.83 -5.81 6.64
C MET A 34 3.62 -5.12 7.28
N VAL A 35 2.50 -5.83 7.45
CA VAL A 35 1.30 -5.32 8.10
C VAL A 35 1.57 -4.95 9.55
N ASP A 36 2.34 -5.77 10.27
CA ASP A 36 2.69 -5.49 11.67
C ASP A 36 3.51 -4.20 11.78
N ARG A 37 4.51 -4.01 10.92
CA ARG A 37 5.26 -2.74 10.87
C ARG A 37 4.38 -1.53 10.57
N ILE A 38 3.39 -1.68 9.70
CA ILE A 38 2.44 -0.61 9.38
C ILE A 38 1.59 -0.29 10.61
N ILE A 39 1.04 -1.30 11.28
CA ILE A 39 0.21 -1.12 12.48
C ILE A 39 1.01 -0.47 13.61
N THR A 40 2.24 -0.91 13.87
CA THR A 40 3.11 -0.29 14.87
C THR A 40 3.32 1.19 14.56
N ARG A 41 3.67 1.55 13.31
CA ARG A 41 3.85 2.96 12.92
C ARG A 41 2.58 3.79 13.03
N LEU A 42 1.42 3.18 12.82
CA LEU A 42 0.13 3.86 12.99
C LEU A 42 -0.17 4.10 14.47
N ALA A 43 0.05 3.10 15.32
CA ALA A 43 -0.13 3.22 16.77
C ALA A 43 0.81 4.25 17.39
N ASP A 44 2.05 4.35 16.90
CA ASP A 44 3.03 5.34 17.39
C ASP A 44 2.63 6.78 17.05
N LYS A 45 1.82 6.98 15.99
CA LYS A 45 1.49 8.30 15.44
C LYS A 45 0.04 8.74 15.72
N TYR A 46 -0.87 7.79 15.89
CA TYR A 46 -2.31 8.04 16.03
C TYR A 46 -2.86 7.28 17.22
N ASP A 47 -3.54 7.99 18.12
CA ASP A 47 -4.08 7.42 19.35
C ASP A 47 -5.49 6.81 19.17
N ARG A 48 -6.32 7.38 18.28
CA ARG A 48 -7.74 6.98 18.14
C ARG A 48 -8.25 6.86 16.73
N GLU A 49 -7.87 7.78 15.84
CA GLU A 49 -8.36 7.82 14.47
C GLU A 49 -7.19 7.88 13.49
N VAL A 50 -7.21 6.98 12.51
CA VAL A 50 -6.19 6.89 11.48
C VAL A 50 -6.77 7.33 10.14
N PRO A 51 -6.21 8.36 9.49
CA PRO A 51 -6.58 8.70 8.13
C PRO A 51 -6.26 7.54 7.16
N SER A 52 -7.23 7.15 6.32
CA SER A 52 -6.98 6.17 5.25
C SER A 52 -5.89 6.62 4.25
N THR A 53 -5.59 7.93 4.21
CA THR A 53 -4.41 8.53 3.55
C THR A 53 -3.11 7.99 4.07
N GLU A 54 -2.99 7.88 5.38
CA GLU A 54 -1.75 7.46 5.99
C GLU A 54 -1.53 5.96 5.81
N ILE A 55 -2.59 5.15 5.99
CA ILE A 55 -2.52 3.69 5.82
C ILE A 55 -2.00 3.35 4.43
N GLY A 56 -2.62 3.89 3.37
CA GLY A 56 -2.20 3.59 2.01
C GLY A 56 -0.83 4.16 1.64
N LYS A 57 -0.42 5.29 2.23
CA LYS A 57 0.95 5.81 2.08
C LYS A 57 1.97 4.83 2.67
N LEU A 58 1.75 4.33 3.89
CA LEU A 58 2.63 3.35 4.53
C LEU A 58 2.71 2.04 3.74
N VAL A 59 1.58 1.56 3.21
CA VAL A 59 1.56 0.38 2.33
C VAL A 59 2.39 0.62 1.07
N MET A 60 2.21 1.78 0.41
CA MET A 60 3.00 2.15 -0.78
C MET A 60 4.50 2.20 -0.48
N ASP A 61 4.89 2.78 0.66
CA ASP A 61 6.31 2.92 1.04
C ASP A 61 6.97 1.57 1.35
N GLU A 62 6.25 0.63 1.96
CA GLU A 62 6.76 -0.72 2.19
C GLU A 62 6.78 -1.55 0.88
N LEU A 63 5.71 -1.50 0.07
CA LEU A 63 5.66 -2.20 -1.22
C LEU A 63 6.73 -1.71 -2.19
N ARG A 64 7.05 -0.41 -2.23
CA ARG A 64 8.12 0.13 -3.09
C ARG A 64 9.48 -0.48 -2.78
N LYS A 65 9.73 -0.86 -1.53
CA LYS A 65 10.98 -1.53 -1.09
C LYS A 65 10.94 -3.03 -1.39
N LEU A 66 9.75 -3.63 -1.38
CA LEU A 66 9.56 -5.06 -1.50
C LEU A 66 9.49 -5.52 -2.96
N ASP A 67 8.64 -4.89 -3.77
CA ASP A 67 8.41 -5.27 -5.16
C ASP A 67 7.74 -4.12 -5.94
N GLU A 68 8.40 -3.68 -7.01
CA GLU A 68 7.93 -2.57 -7.84
C GLU A 68 6.59 -2.87 -8.53
N VAL A 69 6.34 -4.11 -8.94
CA VAL A 69 5.10 -4.50 -9.63
C VAL A 69 3.92 -4.49 -8.65
N ALA A 70 4.12 -5.01 -7.43
CA ALA A 70 3.14 -4.97 -6.37
C ALA A 70 2.84 -3.51 -5.95
N TYR A 71 3.88 -2.68 -5.84
CA TYR A 71 3.72 -1.24 -5.61
C TYR A 71 2.84 -0.58 -6.66
N VAL A 72 3.14 -0.78 -7.95
CA VAL A 72 2.37 -0.19 -9.06
C VAL A 72 0.91 -0.64 -9.05
N ARG A 73 0.64 -1.92 -8.79
CA ARG A 73 -0.73 -2.46 -8.69
C ARG A 73 -1.51 -1.91 -7.51
N PHE A 74 -0.85 -1.74 -6.36
CA PHE A 74 -1.49 -1.12 -5.21
C PHE A 74 -1.76 0.37 -5.49
N ALA A 75 -0.77 1.07 -6.03
CA ALA A 75 -0.85 2.47 -6.40
C ALA A 75 -2.00 2.72 -7.39
N SER A 76 -2.26 1.82 -8.34
CA SER A 76 -3.34 2.00 -9.33
C SER A 76 -4.75 1.95 -8.76
N VAL A 77 -4.93 1.33 -7.60
CA VAL A 77 -6.21 1.33 -6.88
C VAL A 77 -6.26 2.47 -5.88
N TYR A 78 -5.14 2.73 -5.20
CA TYR A 78 -5.07 3.67 -4.10
C TYR A 78 -5.00 5.13 -4.58
N ARG A 79 -4.12 5.43 -5.52
CA ARG A 79 -4.19 6.66 -6.30
C ARG A 79 -5.21 6.35 -7.38
N ARG A 80 -6.37 7.00 -7.33
CA ARG A 80 -7.20 7.13 -8.52
C ARG A 80 -6.36 7.92 -9.51
N PHE A 81 -5.55 7.23 -10.30
CA PHE A 81 -4.93 7.83 -11.46
C PHE A 81 -6.11 8.22 -12.35
N GLU A 82 -6.42 9.50 -12.38
CA GLU A 82 -7.50 10.03 -13.22
C GLU A 82 -7.14 9.82 -14.69
N GLU A 83 -5.84 9.72 -15.00
CA GLU A 83 -5.33 9.46 -16.34
C GLU A 83 -4.24 8.38 -16.39
N ALA A 84 -4.21 7.62 -17.49
CA ALA A 84 -3.18 6.61 -17.76
C ALA A 84 -1.76 7.21 -17.86
N THR A 85 -1.65 8.50 -18.14
CA THR A 85 -0.40 9.28 -18.19
C THR A 85 0.30 9.33 -16.83
N ASP A 86 -0.43 9.51 -15.73
CA ASP A 86 0.15 9.50 -14.38
C ASP A 86 0.74 8.15 -14.02
N PHE A 87 0.06 7.08 -14.44
CA PHE A 87 0.54 5.71 -14.29
C PHE A 87 1.84 5.50 -15.08
N VAL A 88 1.88 5.93 -16.36
CA VAL A 88 3.08 5.83 -17.21
C VAL A 88 4.25 6.64 -16.62
N GLN A 89 4.00 7.83 -16.08
CA GLN A 89 5.05 8.62 -15.42
C GLN A 89 5.60 7.93 -14.18
N GLU A 90 4.74 7.33 -13.37
CA GLU A 90 5.17 6.57 -12.18
C GLU A 90 6.00 5.34 -12.57
N VAL A 91 5.60 4.61 -13.62
CA VAL A 91 6.37 3.48 -14.17
C VAL A 91 7.72 3.95 -14.74
N LYS A 92 7.75 5.10 -15.44
CA LYS A 92 9.01 5.68 -15.95
C LYS A 92 9.98 6.04 -14.83
N LYS A 93 9.50 6.55 -13.70
CA LYS A 93 10.34 6.87 -12.51
C LYS A 93 10.97 5.63 -11.90
N LEU A 94 10.32 4.47 -11.99
CA LEU A 94 10.89 3.19 -11.55
C LEU A 94 11.99 2.72 -12.51
N GLY A 95 11.75 2.80 -13.82
CA GLY A 95 12.74 2.43 -14.85
C GLY A 95 13.98 3.33 -14.91
N ALA A 96 13.88 4.59 -14.45
CA ALA A 96 14.97 5.57 -14.45
C ALA A 96 15.92 5.44 -13.24
N ARG A 97 15.66 4.53 -12.29
CA ARG A 97 16.53 4.26 -11.12
C ARG A 97 17.60 3.18 -11.37
N ARG A 98 17.88 2.88 -12.64
CA ARG A 98 18.97 1.97 -13.03
C ARG A 98 20.34 2.62 -12.89
#